data_AF-A0A1S3SIZ7-F1
#
_entry.id   AF-A0A1S3SIZ7-F1
#
_cell.length_a   1.000
_cell.length_b   1.000
_cell.length_c   1.000
_cell.angle_alpha   90.00
_cell.angle_beta   90.00
_cell.angle_gamma   90.00
#
_symmetry.space_group_name_H-M   'P 1'
#
loop_
_entity.id
_entity.type
_entity.pdbx_description
1 polymer ?
#
loop_
_entity_poly.entity_id
_entity_poly.type
_entity_poly.pdbx_seq_one_letter_code
_entity_poly.pdbx_strand_id
1 'polypeptide(L)'
;MSPPALCDGLCQNGGSCVNPDTCTCQQGFTGKRCETDIDECTDGFVECDSRAICVNLPGWYHCECRDGYHDNGMFSANGESCEDIDECATDRHSCANDTVCFNVDGGYDCRCPHGKNCTGDCNHDNKHKHNGQIWVLDNDRCSVCSCQSGLVMCRRMVCDCESTTADLFCCPECNPGLSSKCLHQNRLITYSSGDTWVENCQQCQCM
;
A
#
# COMPACT_ATOMS: atom_id res chain seq x y z
N MET A 1 27.41 -49.17 33.67
CA MET A 1 27.22 -47.82 34.24
C MET A 1 27.03 -46.88 33.07
N SER A 2 25.78 -46.50 32.77
CA SER A 2 25.50 -45.48 31.75
C SER A 2 25.87 -44.11 32.32
N PRO A 3 26.48 -43.19 31.54
CA PRO A 3 26.80 -41.87 32.04
C PRO A 3 25.49 -41.11 32.35
N PRO A 4 25.50 -40.19 33.34
CA PRO A 4 24.33 -39.36 33.60
C PRO A 4 24.03 -38.58 32.32
N ALA A 5 22.76 -38.57 31.93
CA ALA A 5 22.27 -37.76 30.83
C ALA A 5 22.49 -36.29 31.19
N LEU A 6 23.65 -35.76 30.79
CA LEU A 6 24.11 -34.44 31.14
C LEU A 6 23.61 -33.49 30.05
N CYS A 7 22.75 -32.55 30.45
CA CYS A 7 22.29 -31.46 29.60
C CYS A 7 23.47 -30.59 29.18
N ASP A 8 24.10 -30.90 28.06
CA ASP A 8 25.29 -30.23 27.57
C ASP A 8 24.91 -28.97 26.77
N GLY A 9 24.54 -27.89 27.47
CA GLY A 9 24.30 -26.57 26.84
C GLY A 9 23.26 -26.55 25.71
N LEU A 10 22.37 -27.55 25.66
CA LEU A 10 21.44 -27.72 24.53
C LEU A 10 20.34 -26.65 24.52
N CYS A 11 19.89 -26.19 25.68
CA CYS A 11 18.84 -25.18 25.79
C CYS A 11 19.38 -23.78 25.45
N GLN A 12 18.73 -23.11 24.50
CA GLN A 12 19.04 -21.77 24.03
C GLN A 12 18.18 -20.73 24.76
N ASN A 13 18.47 -19.44 24.55
CA ASN A 13 17.64 -18.32 25.01
C ASN A 13 17.23 -18.37 26.49
N GLY A 14 18.17 -18.80 27.36
CA GLY A 14 17.94 -18.89 28.80
C GLY A 14 17.03 -20.04 29.26
N GLY A 15 16.71 -20.98 28.37
CA GLY A 15 15.92 -22.18 28.68
C GLY A 15 16.58 -23.08 29.73
N SER A 16 15.75 -23.68 30.59
CA SER A 16 16.19 -24.59 31.65
C SER A 16 16.03 -26.05 31.22
N CYS A 17 17.08 -26.85 31.37
CA CYS A 17 17.02 -28.26 31.00
C CYS A 17 16.23 -29.08 32.03
N VAL A 18 15.24 -29.85 31.56
CA VAL A 18 14.47 -30.78 32.42
C VAL A 18 14.76 -32.24 32.09
N ASN A 19 15.09 -32.56 30.85
CA ASN A 19 15.55 -33.88 30.39
C ASN A 19 16.62 -33.70 29.30
N PRO A 20 17.49 -34.69 29.01
CA PRO A 20 18.53 -34.60 27.97
C PRO A 20 18.11 -33.99 26.63
N ASP A 21 16.86 -34.23 26.20
CA ASP A 21 16.30 -33.70 24.94
C ASP A 21 15.10 -32.75 25.15
N THR A 22 14.92 -32.20 26.35
CA THR A 22 13.74 -31.38 26.68
C THR A 22 14.13 -30.18 27.54
N CYS A 23 13.82 -29.00 27.03
CA CYS A 23 14.02 -27.72 27.69
C CYS A 23 12.67 -27.11 28.09
N THR A 24 12.65 -26.42 29.22
CA THR A 24 11.59 -25.48 29.60
C THR A 24 12.04 -24.09 29.16
N CYS A 25 11.28 -23.45 28.29
CA CYS A 25 11.64 -22.16 27.70
C CYS A 25 11.25 -20.99 28.59
N GLN A 26 12.03 -19.91 28.49
CA GLN A 26 11.64 -18.61 29.04
C GLN A 26 10.44 -18.05 28.27
N GLN A 27 9.74 -17.09 28.85
CA GLN A 27 8.68 -16.36 28.16
C GLN A 27 9.23 -15.74 26.86
N GLY A 28 8.42 -15.77 25.80
CA GLY A 28 8.82 -15.27 24.47
C GLY A 28 9.57 -16.29 23.60
N PHE A 29 9.86 -17.51 24.08
CA PHE A 29 10.55 -18.54 23.29
C PHE A 29 9.81 -19.88 23.26
N THR A 30 9.98 -20.61 22.16
CA THR A 30 9.42 -21.93 21.89
C THR A 30 10.43 -22.85 21.19
N GLY A 31 10.03 -24.10 20.94
CA GLY A 31 10.89 -25.15 20.38
C GLY A 31 11.45 -26.11 21.43
N LYS A 32 11.99 -27.25 20.99
CA LYS A 32 12.47 -28.31 21.91
C LYS A 32 13.68 -27.86 22.72
N ARG A 33 14.47 -26.96 22.14
CA ARG A 33 15.69 -26.38 22.69
C ARG A 33 15.52 -24.89 22.95
N CYS A 34 14.31 -24.35 22.91
CA CYS A 34 14.03 -22.93 23.04
C CYS A 34 14.72 -22.07 21.97
N GLU A 35 14.91 -22.65 20.78
CA GLU A 35 15.64 -22.06 19.66
C GLU A 35 14.79 -21.08 18.84
N THR A 36 13.47 -21.09 19.03
CA THR A 36 12.53 -20.30 18.23
C THR A 36 11.99 -19.17 19.08
N ASP A 37 12.14 -17.95 18.59
CA ASP A 37 11.47 -16.77 19.12
C ASP A 37 9.97 -16.84 18.78
N ILE A 38 9.12 -16.43 19.72
CA ILE A 38 7.68 -16.30 19.46
C ILE A 38 7.47 -14.92 18.84
N ASP A 39 6.93 -14.86 17.63
CA ASP A 39 6.58 -13.58 17.03
C ASP A 39 5.17 -13.17 17.47
N GLU A 40 5.09 -12.43 18.58
CA GLU A 40 3.78 -12.05 19.13
C GLU A 40 2.96 -11.18 18.17
N CYS A 41 3.64 -10.47 17.25
CA CYS A 41 3.01 -9.61 16.25
C CYS A 41 2.29 -10.43 15.17
N THR A 42 2.93 -11.48 14.64
CA THR A 42 2.32 -12.30 13.57
C THR A 42 1.38 -13.37 14.12
N ASP A 43 1.63 -13.85 15.33
CA ASP A 43 0.82 -14.89 15.97
C ASP A 43 -0.49 -14.33 16.56
N GLY A 44 -0.66 -13.00 16.57
CA GLY A 44 -1.87 -12.31 17.02
C GLY A 44 -2.06 -12.34 18.54
N PHE A 45 -0.98 -12.48 19.30
CA PHE A 45 -1.02 -12.46 20.77
C PHE A 45 -1.07 -11.04 21.35
N VAL A 46 -0.69 -10.03 20.56
CA VAL A 46 -0.74 -8.62 20.92
C VAL A 46 -1.54 -7.82 19.89
N GLU A 47 -2.34 -6.89 20.38
CA GLU A 47 -2.99 -5.85 19.59
C GLU A 47 -2.46 -4.48 20.07
N CYS A 48 -1.66 -3.83 19.22
CA CYS A 48 -1.20 -2.47 19.47
C CYS A 48 -2.31 -1.46 19.12
N ASP A 49 -2.21 -0.25 19.67
CA ASP A 49 -3.07 0.88 19.31
C ASP A 49 -3.06 1.14 17.79
N SER A 50 -4.16 1.69 17.29
CA SER A 50 -4.33 2.08 15.88
C SER A 50 -3.21 2.98 15.33
N ARG A 51 -2.57 3.78 16.19
CA ARG A 51 -1.47 4.71 15.89
C ARG A 51 -0.09 4.10 16.11
N ALA A 52 -0.01 2.83 16.46
CA ALA A 52 1.23 2.10 16.68
C ALA A 52 1.38 0.91 15.71
N ILE A 53 2.59 0.40 15.62
CA ILE A 53 2.97 -0.83 14.92
C ILE A 53 3.60 -1.80 15.93
N CYS A 54 3.29 -3.08 15.78
CA CYS A 54 3.95 -4.11 16.57
C CYS A 54 5.33 -4.40 16.00
N VAL A 55 6.35 -4.40 16.86
CA VAL A 55 7.72 -4.76 16.54
C VAL A 55 8.11 -5.99 17.36
N ASN A 56 8.34 -7.11 16.66
CA ASN A 56 8.83 -8.34 17.29
C ASN A 56 10.32 -8.21 17.61
N LEU A 57 10.73 -8.68 18.79
CA LEU A 57 12.10 -8.67 19.26
C LEU A 57 12.43 -10.01 19.93
N PRO A 58 13.71 -10.42 20.00
CA PRO A 58 14.05 -11.68 20.64
C PRO A 58 13.59 -11.77 22.10
N GLY A 59 12.60 -12.62 22.37
CA GLY A 59 12.02 -12.90 23.67
C GLY A 59 10.96 -11.92 24.16
N TRP A 60 10.57 -10.92 23.35
CA TRP A 60 9.54 -9.95 23.70
C TRP A 60 9.07 -9.14 22.49
N TYR A 61 8.05 -8.32 22.68
CA TYR A 61 7.57 -7.38 21.66
C TYR A 61 7.45 -5.97 22.24
N HIS A 62 7.36 -4.98 21.35
CA HIS A 62 6.94 -3.64 21.73
C HIS A 62 6.06 -3.00 20.65
N CYS A 63 5.11 -2.17 21.07
CA CYS A 63 4.30 -1.33 20.20
C CYS A 63 4.97 0.04 20.01
N GLU A 64 5.50 0.30 18.82
CA GLU A 64 6.16 1.56 18.46
C GLU A 64 5.17 2.49 17.75
N CYS A 65 5.19 3.80 18.06
CA CYS A 65 4.34 4.76 17.37
C CYS A 65 4.66 4.81 15.86
N ARG A 66 3.61 4.91 15.03
CA ARG A 66 3.76 5.06 13.58
C ARG A 66 4.42 6.40 13.24
N ASP A 67 4.99 6.47 12.04
CA ASP A 67 5.43 7.74 11.46
C ASP A 67 4.28 8.77 11.52
N GLY A 68 4.61 9.99 11.95
CA GLY A 68 3.63 11.05 12.21
C GLY A 68 3.13 11.11 13.66
N TYR A 69 3.51 10.15 14.52
CA TYR A 69 3.13 10.13 15.93
C TYR A 69 4.36 10.05 16.86
N HIS A 70 4.21 10.53 18.09
CA HIS A 70 5.22 10.45 19.14
C HIS A 70 4.63 9.93 20.45
N ASP A 71 5.47 9.32 21.29
CA ASP A 71 5.05 8.92 22.64
C ASP A 71 4.82 10.17 23.52
N ASN A 72 3.74 10.15 24.31
CA ASN A 72 3.37 11.25 25.20
C ASN A 72 4.14 11.26 26.55
N GLY A 73 5.16 10.41 26.69
CA GLY A 73 5.97 10.24 27.89
C GLY A 73 5.40 9.23 28.89
N MET A 74 4.22 8.66 28.63
CA MET A 74 3.60 7.64 29.46
C MET A 74 3.63 6.30 28.73
N PHE A 75 4.78 5.62 28.78
CA PHE A 75 4.97 4.32 28.12
C PHE A 75 3.82 3.36 28.42
N SER A 76 3.12 2.94 27.36
CA SER A 76 2.12 1.87 27.42
C SER A 76 2.55 0.69 26.57
N ALA A 77 2.45 -0.52 27.13
CA ALA A 77 2.87 -1.75 26.44
C ALA A 77 2.07 -2.04 25.16
N ASN A 78 0.87 -1.48 25.03
CA ASN A 78 0.01 -1.58 23.84
C ASN A 78 0.13 -0.38 22.89
N GLY A 79 0.96 0.63 23.18
CA GLY A 79 1.10 1.82 22.32
C GLY A 79 -0.04 2.85 22.42
N GLU A 80 -0.90 2.80 23.44
CA GLU A 80 -1.95 3.82 23.69
C GLU A 80 -1.41 5.22 24.01
N SER A 81 -0.10 5.39 24.09
CA SER A 81 0.59 6.65 24.39
C SER A 81 0.96 7.47 23.16
N CYS A 82 0.61 7.01 21.95
CA CYS A 82 0.96 7.70 20.70
C CYS A 82 0.04 8.90 20.41
N GLU A 83 0.64 10.07 20.35
CA GLU A 83 0.01 11.35 20.02
C GLU A 83 0.53 11.89 18.68
N ASP A 84 -0.34 12.57 17.96
CA ASP A 84 -0.04 13.19 16.67
C ASP A 84 1.07 14.24 16.79
N ILE A 85 2.05 14.22 15.88
CA ILE A 85 3.08 15.25 15.81
C ILE A 85 2.50 16.45 15.06
N ASP A 86 2.34 17.58 15.72
CA ASP A 86 1.95 18.81 15.01
C ASP A 86 3.16 19.38 14.23
N GLU A 87 3.31 19.01 12.95
CA GLU A 87 4.42 19.51 12.13
C GLU A 87 4.32 20.99 11.83
N CYS A 88 3.10 21.56 11.88
CA CYS A 88 2.86 22.98 11.68
C CYS A 88 3.29 23.81 12.90
N ALA A 89 3.08 23.31 14.12
CA ALA A 89 3.52 23.98 15.34
C ALA A 89 5.02 23.80 15.62
N THR A 90 5.62 22.72 15.11
CA THR A 90 7.03 22.39 15.34
C THR A 90 7.97 22.81 14.21
N ASP A 91 7.45 23.46 13.17
CA ASP A 91 8.18 23.83 11.94
C ASP A 91 8.88 22.62 11.28
N ARG A 92 8.29 21.41 11.40
CA ARG A 92 8.79 20.15 10.82
C ARG A 92 8.15 19.80 9.47
N HIS A 93 7.46 20.75 8.86
CA HIS A 93 6.83 20.57 7.55
C HIS A 93 7.75 21.00 6.40
N SER A 94 7.49 20.47 5.20
CA SER A 94 8.16 20.84 3.95
C SER A 94 7.30 21.74 3.04
N CYS A 95 6.27 22.39 3.60
CA CYS A 95 5.42 23.31 2.84
C CYS A 95 6.22 24.43 2.17
N ALA A 96 5.87 24.74 0.93
CA ALA A 96 6.45 25.87 0.20
C ALA A 96 6.04 27.20 0.86
N ASN A 97 6.90 28.22 0.73
CA ASN A 97 6.69 29.54 1.36
C ASN A 97 5.39 30.24 0.94
N ASP A 98 4.81 29.87 -0.21
CA ASP A 98 3.55 30.41 -0.71
C ASP A 98 2.32 29.56 -0.32
N THR A 99 2.51 28.50 0.45
CA THR A 99 1.45 27.63 0.98
C THR A 99 1.28 27.80 2.50
N VAL A 100 0.14 27.35 3.01
CA VAL A 100 -0.19 27.35 4.46
C VAL A 100 -0.22 25.90 4.94
N CYS A 101 0.47 25.62 6.04
CA CYS A 101 0.48 24.31 6.69
C CYS A 101 -0.82 24.08 7.47
N PHE A 102 -1.39 22.89 7.34
CA PHE A 102 -2.52 22.39 8.13
C PHE A 102 -2.16 21.06 8.75
N ASN A 103 -2.18 20.99 10.08
CA ASN A 103 -1.96 19.74 10.79
C ASN A 103 -3.14 18.79 10.58
N VAL A 104 -2.86 17.50 10.36
CA VAL A 104 -3.85 16.43 10.21
C VAL A 104 -3.39 15.19 10.99
N ASP A 105 -4.31 14.32 11.40
CA ASP A 105 -3.91 13.12 12.16
C ASP A 105 -2.96 12.23 11.33
N GLY A 106 -1.74 12.03 11.84
CA GLY A 106 -0.65 11.30 11.22
C GLY A 106 0.21 12.11 10.24
N GLY A 107 0.06 13.44 10.16
CA GLY A 107 0.93 14.28 9.33
C GLY A 107 0.43 15.71 9.07
N TYR A 108 0.79 16.28 7.93
CA TYR A 108 0.39 17.63 7.56
C TYR A 108 0.01 17.76 6.08
N ASP A 109 -0.78 18.79 5.79
CA ASP A 109 -1.23 19.15 4.45
C ASP A 109 -0.84 20.61 4.14
N CYS A 110 -0.20 20.84 3.00
CA CYS A 110 0.21 22.18 2.56
C CYS A 110 -0.78 22.70 1.54
N ARG A 111 -1.59 23.69 1.93
CA ARG A 111 -2.66 24.21 1.05
C ARG A 111 -2.29 25.57 0.49
N CYS A 112 -2.55 25.73 -0.80
CA CYS A 112 -2.48 27.04 -1.42
C CYS A 112 -3.66 27.91 -0.93
N PRO A 113 -3.43 29.17 -0.54
CA PRO A 113 -4.50 30.10 -0.24
C PRO A 113 -5.47 30.23 -1.43
N HIS A 114 -6.77 30.22 -1.15
CA HIS A 114 -7.79 30.25 -2.20
C HIS A 114 -7.62 31.47 -3.13
N GLY A 115 -7.63 31.22 -4.44
CA GLY A 115 -7.47 32.26 -5.47
C GLY A 115 -6.03 32.73 -5.70
N LYS A 116 -5.02 31.99 -5.23
CA LYS A 116 -3.60 32.23 -5.50
C LYS A 116 -2.97 31.07 -6.29
N ASN A 117 -1.84 31.36 -6.92
CA ASN A 117 -0.97 30.36 -7.51
C ASN A 117 0.15 30.07 -6.53
N CYS A 118 0.32 28.81 -6.19
CA CYS A 118 1.43 28.37 -5.35
C CYS A 118 2.45 27.58 -6.16
N THR A 119 3.64 27.41 -5.59
CA THR A 119 4.74 26.69 -6.19
C THR A 119 4.32 25.24 -6.41
N GLY A 120 4.39 24.79 -7.66
CA GLY A 120 3.96 23.44 -8.06
C GLY A 120 2.51 23.35 -8.52
N ASP A 121 1.72 24.43 -8.48
CA ASP A 121 0.40 24.48 -9.12
C ASP A 121 0.56 24.57 -10.64
N CYS A 122 -0.42 24.01 -11.34
CA CYS A 122 -0.49 23.98 -12.79
C CYS A 122 -1.57 24.92 -13.30
N ASN A 123 -1.33 25.52 -14.46
CA ASN A 123 -2.38 26.19 -15.22
C ASN A 123 -2.75 25.33 -16.42
N HIS A 124 -4.02 24.94 -16.52
CA HIS A 124 -4.54 24.14 -17.62
C HIS A 124 -5.87 24.73 -18.11
N ASP A 125 -5.96 25.09 -19.39
CA ASP A 125 -7.16 25.70 -20.00
C ASP A 125 -7.70 26.93 -19.22
N ASN A 126 -6.80 27.79 -18.77
CA ASN A 126 -7.09 28.96 -17.91
C ASN A 126 -7.74 28.60 -16.56
N LYS A 127 -7.70 27.34 -16.16
CA LYS A 127 -8.10 26.87 -14.83
C LYS A 127 -6.86 26.59 -14.01
N HIS A 128 -6.91 27.07 -12.76
CA HIS A 128 -5.89 26.78 -11.76
C HIS A 128 -6.10 25.37 -11.23
N LYS A 129 -5.01 24.58 -11.23
CA LYS A 129 -4.99 23.20 -10.76
C LYS A 129 -3.93 23.07 -9.68
N HIS A 130 -4.33 22.65 -8.49
CA HIS A 130 -3.40 22.53 -7.37
C HIS A 130 -2.46 21.35 -7.56
N ASN A 131 -1.24 21.44 -7.01
CA ASN A 131 -0.32 20.31 -6.99
C ASN A 131 -0.99 19.05 -6.41
N GLY A 132 -0.84 17.91 -7.07
CA GLY A 132 -1.50 16.64 -6.72
C GLY A 132 -2.95 16.52 -7.18
N GLN A 133 -3.60 17.59 -7.66
CA GLN A 133 -4.98 17.51 -8.14
C GLN A 133 -5.08 16.60 -9.35
N ILE A 134 -6.12 15.76 -9.38
CA ILE A 134 -6.48 14.88 -10.51
C ILE A 134 -7.83 15.36 -11.07
N TRP A 135 -7.95 15.41 -12.40
CA TRP A 135 -9.20 15.76 -13.07
C TRP A 135 -9.33 15.03 -14.40
N VAL A 136 -10.57 14.90 -14.88
CA VAL A 136 -10.87 14.44 -16.24
C VAL A 136 -10.95 15.64 -17.17
N LEU A 137 -10.48 15.51 -18.42
CA LEU A 137 -10.58 16.60 -19.39
C LEU A 137 -12.04 16.84 -19.82
N ASP A 138 -12.43 18.11 -19.92
CA ASP A 138 -13.77 18.50 -20.38
C ASP A 138 -14.00 18.11 -21.85
N ASN A 139 -12.94 18.18 -22.68
CA ASN A 139 -12.98 17.86 -24.11
C ASN A 139 -12.76 16.37 -24.40
N ASP A 140 -12.16 15.62 -23.48
CA ASP A 140 -11.93 14.18 -23.62
C ASP A 140 -12.13 13.50 -22.26
N ARG A 141 -13.36 13.06 -22.02
CA ARG A 141 -13.73 12.37 -20.78
C ARG A 141 -12.99 11.04 -20.55
N CYS A 142 -12.25 10.58 -21.56
CA CYS A 142 -11.43 9.38 -21.47
C CYS A 142 -9.99 9.64 -21.03
N SER A 143 -9.61 10.91 -20.86
CA SER A 143 -8.29 11.32 -20.43
C SER A 143 -8.34 11.87 -19.00
N VAL A 144 -7.48 11.31 -18.15
CA VAL A 144 -7.26 11.74 -16.78
C VAL A 144 -5.94 12.49 -16.71
N CYS A 145 -5.99 13.70 -16.17
CA CYS A 145 -4.84 14.54 -15.95
C CYS A 145 -4.56 14.71 -14.46
N SER A 146 -3.28 14.89 -14.14
CA SER A 146 -2.83 15.30 -12.81
C SER A 146 -1.90 16.50 -12.91
N CYS A 147 -1.87 17.30 -11.87
CA CYS A 147 -0.84 18.32 -11.68
C CYS A 147 0.26 17.74 -10.80
N GLN A 148 1.50 17.74 -11.27
CA GLN A 148 2.66 17.28 -10.53
C GLN A 148 3.75 18.34 -10.64
N SER A 149 3.92 19.12 -9.56
CA SER A 149 4.97 20.13 -9.42
C SER A 149 5.06 21.09 -10.61
N GLY A 150 3.91 21.65 -11.01
CA GLY A 150 3.79 22.62 -12.10
C GLY A 150 3.64 22.00 -13.48
N LEU A 151 3.72 20.67 -13.60
CA LEU A 151 3.53 19.94 -14.85
C LEU A 151 2.16 19.28 -14.89
N VAL A 152 1.42 19.55 -15.97
CA VAL A 152 0.18 18.84 -16.28
C VAL A 152 0.54 17.53 -16.98
N MET A 153 0.25 16.41 -16.33
CA MET A 153 0.47 15.06 -16.85
C MET A 153 -0.87 14.43 -17.20
N CYS A 154 -1.15 14.23 -18.47
CA CYS A 154 -2.39 13.60 -18.93
C CYS A 154 -2.13 12.22 -19.52
N ARG A 155 -3.01 11.27 -19.22
CA ARG A 155 -3.03 9.94 -19.84
C ARG A 155 -4.45 9.49 -20.10
N ARG A 156 -4.63 8.64 -21.10
CA ARG A 156 -5.90 7.94 -21.30
C ARG A 156 -6.18 7.03 -20.10
N MET A 157 -7.44 6.83 -19.75
CA MET A 157 -7.82 5.94 -18.66
C MET A 157 -7.27 4.54 -18.91
N VAL A 158 -6.83 3.89 -17.83
CA VAL A 158 -6.43 2.49 -17.87
C VAL A 158 -7.70 1.67 -17.65
N CYS A 159 -7.97 0.75 -18.59
CA CYS A 159 -9.18 -0.05 -18.58
C CYS A 159 -8.98 -1.31 -17.75
N ASP A 160 -9.83 -1.49 -16.74
CA ASP A 160 -9.96 -2.73 -15.99
C ASP A 160 -11.27 -3.40 -16.40
N CYS A 161 -11.17 -4.39 -17.29
CA CYS A 161 -12.35 -5.09 -17.82
C CYS A 161 -12.93 -6.13 -16.86
N GLU A 162 -12.29 -6.41 -15.73
CA GLU A 162 -12.86 -7.23 -14.66
C GLU A 162 -13.84 -6.41 -13.80
N SER A 163 -13.73 -5.08 -13.84
CA SER A 163 -14.64 -4.17 -13.16
C SER A 163 -16.01 -4.09 -13.85
N THR A 164 -17.07 -4.35 -13.09
CA THR A 164 -18.46 -4.18 -13.56
C THR A 164 -18.86 -2.73 -13.86
N THR A 165 -18.00 -1.76 -13.54
CA THR A 165 -18.24 -0.32 -13.74
C THR A 165 -17.36 0.29 -14.83
N ALA A 166 -16.68 -0.53 -15.64
CA ALA A 166 -15.86 -0.05 -16.76
C ALA A 166 -16.69 0.86 -17.69
N ASP A 167 -16.18 2.08 -17.96
CA ASP A 167 -16.83 3.02 -18.88
C ASP A 167 -16.64 2.51 -20.32
N LEU A 168 -17.62 1.77 -20.84
CA LEU A 168 -17.56 1.14 -22.17
C LEU A 168 -17.39 2.14 -23.33
N PHE A 169 -17.65 3.42 -23.12
CA PHE A 169 -17.37 4.44 -24.14
C PHE A 169 -15.87 4.75 -24.21
N CYS A 170 -15.20 4.78 -23.06
CA CYS A 170 -13.76 5.03 -23.00
C CYS A 170 -12.90 3.76 -23.08
N CYS A 171 -13.49 2.62 -22.70
CA CYS A 171 -12.94 1.26 -22.72
C CYS A 171 -13.83 0.34 -23.58
N PRO A 172 -13.95 0.58 -24.89
CA PRO A 172 -14.76 -0.26 -25.78
C PRO A 172 -14.32 -1.73 -25.80
N GLU A 173 -13.05 -2.01 -25.49
CA GLU A 173 -12.49 -3.36 -25.36
C GLU A 173 -13.14 -4.18 -24.23
N CYS A 174 -13.69 -3.51 -23.20
CA CYS A 174 -14.33 -4.18 -22.07
C CYS A 174 -15.81 -4.52 -22.33
N ASN A 175 -16.38 -4.12 -23.46
CA ASN A 175 -17.80 -4.32 -23.75
C ASN A 175 -18.07 -5.80 -24.09
N PRO A 176 -18.86 -6.55 -23.30
CA PRO A 176 -19.20 -7.96 -23.56
C PRO A 176 -20.06 -8.20 -24.81
N GLY A 177 -20.63 -7.13 -25.38
CA GLY A 177 -21.38 -7.16 -26.63
C GLY A 177 -20.54 -6.81 -27.86
N LEU A 178 -19.35 -6.24 -27.67
CA LEU A 178 -18.32 -6.07 -28.72
C LEU A 178 -17.26 -7.18 -28.62
N SER A 179 -16.92 -7.60 -27.40
CA SER A 179 -16.11 -8.78 -27.13
C SER A 179 -17.03 -9.99 -27.29
N SER A 180 -16.83 -10.85 -28.26
CA SER A 180 -15.63 -11.68 -28.30
C SER A 180 -15.64 -12.57 -29.56
N LYS A 181 -16.40 -12.17 -30.59
CA LYS A 181 -16.65 -13.00 -31.78
C LYS A 181 -16.78 -12.18 -33.05
N CYS A 182 -15.68 -12.05 -33.81
CA CYS A 182 -15.78 -11.68 -35.22
C CYS A 182 -16.32 -12.89 -36.01
N LEU A 183 -17.38 -12.69 -36.79
CA LEU A 183 -17.86 -13.73 -37.71
C LEU A 183 -17.03 -13.72 -38.99
N HIS A 184 -16.50 -14.88 -39.37
CA HIS A 184 -15.95 -15.10 -40.70
C HIS A 184 -17.03 -14.84 -41.77
N GLN A 185 -16.65 -14.50 -43.01
CA GLN A 185 -17.61 -14.14 -44.07
C GLN A 185 -18.68 -15.22 -44.35
N ASN A 186 -18.36 -16.49 -44.08
CA ASN A 186 -19.27 -17.62 -44.19
C ASN A 186 -20.26 -17.76 -43.01
N ARG A 187 -20.16 -16.90 -41.99
CA ARG A 187 -20.99 -16.85 -40.77
C ARG A 187 -21.05 -18.12 -39.93
N LEU A 188 -20.15 -19.08 -40.18
CA LEU A 188 -20.08 -20.36 -39.46
C LEU A 188 -18.92 -20.41 -38.47
N ILE A 189 -17.90 -19.58 -38.68
CA ILE A 189 -16.67 -19.55 -37.89
C ILE A 189 -16.63 -18.23 -37.11
N THR A 190 -16.25 -18.30 -35.83
CA THR A 190 -16.13 -17.14 -34.95
C THR A 190 -14.73 -17.02 -34.39
N TYR A 191 -14.13 -15.83 -34.44
CA TYR A 191 -12.80 -15.52 -33.92
C TYR A 191 -12.88 -14.64 -32.69
N SER A 192 -12.01 -14.89 -31.71
CA SER A 192 -11.85 -14.02 -30.56
C SER A 192 -11.07 -12.76 -30.94
N SER A 193 -11.29 -11.64 -30.25
CA SER A 193 -10.46 -10.44 -30.46
C SER A 193 -8.98 -10.79 -30.23
N GLY A 194 -8.13 -10.36 -31.15
CA GLY A 194 -6.71 -10.68 -31.20
C GLY A 194 -6.34 -11.88 -32.08
N ASP A 195 -7.28 -12.77 -32.41
CA ASP A 195 -7.00 -13.92 -33.29
C ASP A 195 -6.59 -13.45 -34.68
N THR A 196 -5.57 -14.10 -35.24
CA THR A 196 -5.15 -13.91 -36.64
C THR A 196 -5.40 -15.18 -37.44
N TRP A 197 -5.86 -15.01 -38.68
CA TRP A 197 -6.08 -16.11 -39.61
C TRP A 197 -5.71 -15.70 -41.03
N VAL A 198 -5.59 -16.67 -41.92
CA VAL A 198 -5.32 -16.43 -43.35
C VAL A 198 -6.56 -16.77 -44.16
N GLU A 199 -7.07 -15.79 -44.91
CA GLU A 199 -8.19 -15.94 -45.83
C GLU A 199 -7.79 -15.39 -47.20
N ASN A 200 -8.00 -16.15 -48.28
CA ASN A 200 -7.60 -15.76 -49.64
C ASN A 200 -6.13 -15.27 -49.76
N CYS A 201 -5.22 -15.94 -49.04
CA CYS A 201 -3.80 -15.58 -48.94
C CYS A 201 -3.51 -14.19 -48.31
N GLN A 202 -4.48 -13.59 -47.61
CA GLN A 202 -4.29 -12.38 -46.82
C GLN A 202 -4.42 -12.70 -45.32
N GLN A 203 -3.57 -12.08 -44.50
CA GLN A 203 -3.65 -12.20 -43.05
C GLN A 203 -4.69 -11.22 -42.51
N CYS A 204 -5.68 -11.75 -41.80
CA CYS A 204 -6.76 -11.00 -41.16
C CYS A 204 -6.61 -11.08 -39.64
N GLN A 205 -7.11 -10.07 -38.93
CA GLN A 205 -7.12 -10.02 -37.48
C GLN A 205 -8.49 -9.58 -36.98
N CYS A 206 -9.00 -10.24 -35.94
CA CYS A 206 -10.22 -9.84 -35.27
C CYS A 206 -9.85 -8.70 -34.31
N MET A 207 -10.34 -7.49 -34.62
CA MET A 207 -10.11 -6.28 -33.84
C MET A 207 -11.16 -6.21 -32.73
#